data_AF-A0A1Y3AM85-F1
#
_entry.id   AF-A0A1Y3AM85-F1
#
_cell.length_a   1.000
_cell.length_b   1.000
_cell.length_c   1.000
_cell.angle_alpha   90.00
_cell.angle_beta   90.00
_cell.angle_gamma   90.00
#
_symmetry.space_group_name_H-M   'P 1'
#
loop_
_entity.id
_entity.type
_entity.pdbx_description
1 polymer ?
#
loop_
_entity_poly.entity_id
_entity_poly.type
_entity_poly.pdbx_seq_one_letter_code
_entity_poly.pdbx_strand_id
1 'polypeptide(L)'
;MCLNLQKALQEVNYIQDSINEIKGRLLTDDYGKHLMSVEDLIQKHTLIEADINVLSERVKTVAQNLKQIRDEEGPDGFKPCDPQLIDDRLEELEAAFIELYELADTRRRKLEESKKLCQYYWDMAEEEAWIKEKEQILSSNEIGHDVTTNQLLISKNRALDDEIAAHYQQLQNAVNAWYDFAKSGHYGADDIKRRTDEILASWDNLKELQALRNIALRDGNDYHQFFTDADDVEAWMLDFSRLVSSKDVGVDEASEQSLLKKHNDCCEELKNYYGTIMALKQQADSLGDNYRNRPEIRNRIDKIDRMYGDLTDAAERRRQMLTDAIDMYRLMSESDSVEQWIVEKEKMLDSMVPSRDMEDIEVMKHRFDTFEQEMNANEPRKEYVNQLAEQLYQAGHPNARDIVERRKKDDIDASHGVQTFHIECRETISWIEEKTKLLQSTEELGNDLAGIMTLQRRLSGMERDLAAICSQIDNLENEAQKIEDQHPEEAEEI
;
A
#
# COMPACT_ATOMS: atom_id res chain seq x y z
N MET A 1 -57.99 97.24 16.45
CA MET A 1 -56.84 97.16 15.53
C MET A 1 -55.50 97.09 16.27
N CYS A 2 -55.04 98.12 17.01
CA CYS A 2 -53.75 98.05 17.73
C CYS A 2 -53.59 96.85 18.70
N LEU A 3 -54.66 96.42 19.37
CA LEU A 3 -54.62 95.28 20.29
C LEU A 3 -54.33 93.94 19.58
N ASN A 4 -54.80 93.77 18.34
CA ASN A 4 -54.59 92.53 17.57
C ASN A 4 -53.15 92.47 17.02
N LEU A 5 -52.63 93.60 16.52
CA LEU A 5 -51.23 93.73 16.14
C LEU A 5 -50.29 93.48 17.32
N GLN A 6 -50.59 94.08 18.48
CA GLN A 6 -49.78 93.86 19.69
C GLN A 6 -49.76 92.40 20.13
N LYS A 7 -50.91 91.71 20.07
CA LYS A 7 -50.99 90.26 20.36
C LYS A 7 -50.19 89.43 19.35
N ALA A 8 -50.30 89.74 18.06
CA ALA A 8 -49.55 89.04 17.01
C ALA A 8 -48.04 89.22 17.18
N LEU A 9 -47.57 90.44 17.44
CA LEU A 9 -46.15 90.72 17.71
C LEU A 9 -45.64 90.09 19.00
N GLN A 10 -46.47 90.03 20.05
CA GLN A 10 -46.12 89.32 21.28
C GLN A 10 -45.99 87.81 21.05
N GLU A 11 -46.87 87.24 20.22
CA GLU A 11 -46.78 85.83 19.83
C GLU A 11 -45.52 85.56 18.98
N VAL A 12 -45.13 86.48 18.08
CA VAL A 12 -43.84 86.39 17.37
C VAL A 12 -42.67 86.31 18.35
N ASN A 13 -42.63 87.18 19.36
CA ASN A 13 -41.56 87.15 20.37
C ASN A 13 -41.54 85.81 21.13
N TYR A 14 -42.71 85.29 21.52
CA TYR A 14 -42.80 83.99 22.19
C TYR A 14 -42.30 82.85 21.29
N ILE A 15 -42.66 82.86 20.01
CA ILE A 15 -42.18 81.87 19.05
C ILE A 15 -40.67 81.99 18.91
N GLN A 16 -40.12 83.19 18.85
CA GLN A 16 -38.69 83.42 18.72
C GLN A 16 -37.89 82.95 19.94
N ASP A 17 -38.42 83.15 21.15
CA ASP A 17 -37.86 82.58 22.38
C ASP A 17 -37.88 81.05 22.34
N SER A 18 -38.98 80.47 21.86
CA SER A 18 -39.11 79.00 21.69
C SER A 18 -38.13 78.45 20.64
N ILE A 19 -37.94 79.15 19.51
CA ILE A 19 -36.95 78.81 18.49
C ILE A 19 -35.55 78.80 19.12
N ASN A 20 -35.20 79.84 19.87
CA ASN A 20 -33.89 79.95 20.52
C ASN A 20 -33.65 78.84 21.56
N GLU A 21 -34.68 78.48 22.34
CA GLU A 21 -34.60 77.36 23.27
C GLU A 21 -34.33 76.03 22.55
N ILE A 22 -35.06 75.75 21.47
CA ILE A 22 -34.86 74.52 20.69
C ILE A 22 -33.48 74.52 20.02
N LYS A 23 -33.04 75.65 19.44
CA LYS A 23 -31.69 75.80 18.88
C LYS A 23 -30.61 75.44 19.91
N GLY A 24 -30.76 75.89 21.15
CA GLY A 24 -29.85 75.54 22.25
C GLY A 24 -29.73 74.04 22.48
N ARG A 25 -30.84 73.29 22.37
CA ARG A 25 -30.84 71.82 22.48
C ARG A 25 -30.20 71.14 21.26
N LEU A 26 -30.43 71.68 20.06
CA LEU A 26 -29.90 71.12 18.80
C LEU A 26 -28.38 71.25 18.68
N LEU A 27 -27.79 72.31 19.24
CA LEU A 27 -26.36 72.61 19.17
C LEU A 27 -25.48 71.78 20.12
N THR A 28 -26.03 70.79 20.81
CA THR A 28 -25.26 69.92 21.71
C THR A 28 -24.30 69.01 20.91
N ASP A 29 -23.02 68.89 21.29
CA ASP A 29 -22.06 67.99 20.61
C ASP A 29 -22.12 66.52 21.06
N ASP A 30 -23.14 66.15 21.85
CA ASP A 30 -23.36 64.77 22.28
C ASP A 30 -24.12 63.98 21.20
N TYR A 31 -23.44 62.99 20.64
CA TYR A 31 -23.95 62.05 19.65
C TYR A 31 -23.96 60.60 20.17
N GLY A 32 -23.73 60.40 21.48
CA GLY A 32 -23.71 59.09 22.12
C GLY A 32 -22.41 58.31 21.87
N LYS A 33 -22.08 57.41 22.80
CA LYS A 33 -20.83 56.60 22.75
C LYS A 33 -21.05 55.13 22.42
N HIS A 34 -22.27 54.63 22.62
CA HIS A 34 -22.66 53.24 22.44
C HIS A 34 -24.07 53.19 21.85
N LEU A 35 -24.41 52.10 21.14
CA LEU A 35 -25.64 51.97 20.36
C LEU A 35 -26.90 52.41 21.13
N MET A 36 -27.09 51.89 22.34
CA MET A 36 -28.25 52.21 23.19
C MET A 36 -28.35 53.70 23.55
N SER A 37 -27.21 54.36 23.77
CA SER A 37 -27.15 55.80 24.05
C SER A 37 -27.47 56.63 22.81
N VAL A 38 -27.04 56.20 21.62
CA VAL A 38 -27.36 56.89 20.37
C VAL A 38 -28.85 56.76 20.06
N GLU A 39 -29.43 55.58 20.28
CA GLU A 39 -30.87 55.35 20.07
C GLU A 39 -31.74 56.22 20.99
N ASP A 40 -31.36 56.37 22.26
CA ASP A 40 -32.02 57.30 23.19
C ASP A 40 -31.92 58.76 22.72
N LEU A 41 -30.75 59.18 22.22
CA LEU A 41 -30.58 60.52 21.64
C LEU A 41 -31.42 60.74 20.38
N ILE A 42 -31.56 59.72 19.53
CA ILE A 42 -32.44 59.76 18.35
C ILE A 42 -33.91 59.86 18.75
N GLN A 43 -34.34 59.12 19.78
CA GLN A 43 -35.70 59.23 20.31
C GLN A 43 -35.97 60.63 20.87
N LYS A 44 -35.05 61.18 21.68
CA LYS A 44 -35.13 62.56 22.18
C LYS A 44 -35.17 63.58 21.04
N HIS A 45 -34.37 63.38 19.99
CA HIS A 45 -34.37 64.26 18.83
C HIS A 45 -35.67 64.19 18.03
N THR A 46 -36.30 63.02 17.94
CA THR A 46 -37.61 62.84 17.31
C THR A 46 -38.70 63.64 18.06
N LEU A 47 -38.60 63.76 19.39
CA LEU A 47 -39.50 64.64 20.16
C LEU A 47 -39.24 66.12 19.84
N ILE A 48 -37.98 66.53 19.67
CA ILE A 48 -37.64 67.89 19.25
C ILE A 48 -38.21 68.20 17.87
N GLU A 49 -38.11 67.28 16.92
CA GLU A 49 -38.71 67.46 15.59
C GLU A 49 -40.24 67.57 15.65
N ALA A 50 -40.89 66.83 16.55
CA ALA A 50 -42.33 66.98 16.80
C ALA A 50 -42.67 68.38 17.34
N ASP A 51 -41.86 68.89 18.29
CA ASP A 51 -42.01 70.25 18.81
C ASP A 51 -41.81 71.31 17.71
N ILE A 52 -40.83 71.14 16.82
CA ILE A 52 -40.59 72.01 15.65
C ILE A 52 -41.80 71.98 14.71
N ASN A 53 -42.39 70.80 14.46
CA ASN A 53 -43.57 70.67 13.61
C ASN A 53 -44.78 71.43 14.19
N VAL A 54 -45.00 71.33 15.51
CA VAL A 54 -46.04 72.09 16.22
C VAL A 54 -45.76 73.59 16.15
N LEU A 55 -44.51 74.00 16.32
CA LEU A 55 -44.08 75.39 16.18
C LEU A 55 -44.31 75.91 14.75
N SER A 56 -44.15 75.06 13.73
CA SER A 56 -44.43 75.41 12.32
C SER A 56 -45.88 75.85 12.12
N GLU A 57 -46.84 75.16 12.74
CA GLU A 57 -48.26 75.50 12.63
C GLU A 57 -48.57 76.83 13.33
N ARG A 58 -47.90 77.10 14.45
CA ARG A 58 -47.99 78.39 15.15
C ARG A 58 -47.40 79.52 14.31
N VAL A 59 -46.22 79.33 13.71
CA VAL A 59 -45.59 80.27 12.78
C VAL A 59 -46.52 80.58 11.61
N LYS A 60 -47.11 79.55 10.96
CA LYS A 60 -48.07 79.74 9.85
C LYS A 60 -49.28 80.58 10.28
N THR A 61 -49.84 80.29 11.45
CA THR A 61 -51.01 81.01 11.97
C THR A 61 -50.70 82.47 12.25
N VAL A 62 -49.59 82.76 12.92
CA VAL A 62 -49.15 84.13 13.22
C VAL A 62 -48.78 84.88 11.94
N ALA A 63 -48.12 84.23 11.00
CA ALA A 63 -47.77 84.81 9.71
C ALA A 63 -49.02 85.18 8.90
N GLN A 64 -50.05 84.32 8.87
CA GLN A 64 -51.33 84.63 8.24
C GLN A 64 -52.03 85.81 8.91
N ASN A 65 -52.05 85.86 10.25
CA ASN A 65 -52.64 86.96 11.00
C ASN A 65 -51.91 88.29 10.73
N LEU A 66 -50.58 88.28 10.68
CA LEU A 66 -49.77 89.46 10.36
C LEU A 66 -49.98 89.93 8.92
N LYS A 67 -50.05 89.01 7.95
CA LYS A 67 -50.37 89.33 6.55
C LYS A 67 -51.77 89.95 6.41
N GLN A 68 -52.77 89.43 7.12
CA GLN A 68 -54.10 90.03 7.17
C GLN A 68 -54.06 91.46 7.72
N ILE A 69 -53.36 91.70 8.83
CA ILE A 69 -53.21 93.05 9.43
C ILE A 69 -52.45 94.01 8.51
N ARG A 70 -51.48 93.50 7.74
CA ARG A 70 -50.73 94.27 6.73
C ARG A 70 -51.62 94.73 5.58
N ASP A 71 -52.50 93.86 5.12
CA ASP A 71 -53.38 94.09 3.97
C ASP A 71 -54.71 94.79 4.36
N GLU A 72 -54.97 95.00 5.66
CA GLU A 72 -56.13 95.72 6.17
C GLU A 72 -56.04 97.24 5.89
N GLU A 73 -57.03 97.79 5.17
CA GLU A 73 -57.23 99.24 5.00
C GLU A 73 -58.47 99.71 5.77
N GLY A 74 -58.28 100.65 6.71
CA GLY A 74 -59.37 101.26 7.46
C GLY A 74 -60.15 102.31 6.64
N PRO A 75 -61.35 102.72 7.09
CA PRO A 75 -62.01 103.90 6.55
C PRO A 75 -61.07 105.10 6.67
N ASP A 76 -60.91 105.86 5.59
CA ASP A 76 -59.95 106.97 5.39
C ASP A 76 -58.48 106.59 5.11
N GLY A 77 -58.19 105.33 4.76
CA GLY A 77 -56.83 104.91 4.38
C GLY A 77 -55.87 104.74 5.57
N PHE A 78 -56.43 104.69 6.78
CA PHE A 78 -55.67 104.43 8.01
C PHE A 78 -55.08 103.02 7.98
N LYS A 79 -53.74 102.92 8.12
CA LYS A 79 -53.01 101.66 8.29
C LYS A 79 -52.56 101.50 9.75
N PRO A 80 -52.83 100.35 10.40
CA PRO A 80 -52.47 100.13 11.81
C PRO A 80 -50.96 100.15 12.10
N CYS A 81 -50.12 99.89 11.10
CA CYS A 81 -48.66 99.81 11.18
C CYS A 81 -48.04 100.08 9.81
N ASP A 82 -46.75 100.42 9.78
CA ASP A 82 -45.96 100.38 8.55
C ASP A 82 -45.91 98.94 8.02
N PRO A 83 -46.39 98.67 6.79
CA PRO A 83 -46.31 97.35 6.17
C PRO A 83 -44.89 96.78 6.14
N GLN A 84 -43.88 97.63 5.96
CA GLN A 84 -42.49 97.19 5.91
C GLN A 84 -42.03 96.54 7.22
N LEU A 85 -42.48 97.07 8.37
CA LEU A 85 -42.15 96.48 9.67
C LEU A 85 -42.74 95.08 9.84
N ILE A 86 -43.92 94.83 9.26
CA ILE A 86 -44.55 93.51 9.30
C ILE A 86 -43.78 92.55 8.37
N ASP A 87 -43.43 93.00 7.16
CA ASP A 87 -42.67 92.21 6.20
C ASP A 87 -41.28 91.85 6.76
N ASP A 88 -40.55 92.82 7.34
CA ASP A 88 -39.24 92.59 7.99
C ASP A 88 -39.36 91.54 9.13
N ARG A 89 -40.43 91.60 9.94
CA ARG A 89 -40.66 90.63 11.02
C ARG A 89 -41.02 89.24 10.52
N LEU A 90 -41.75 89.15 9.42
CA LEU A 90 -42.07 87.88 8.77
C LEU A 90 -40.81 87.26 8.16
N GLU A 91 -39.96 88.07 7.52
CA GLU A 91 -38.67 87.62 6.97
C GLU A 91 -37.72 87.13 8.07
N GLU A 92 -37.59 87.87 9.18
CA GLU A 92 -36.79 87.43 10.34
C GLU A 92 -37.29 86.10 10.92
N LEU A 93 -38.62 85.95 11.07
CA LEU A 93 -39.23 84.74 11.61
C LEU A 93 -39.05 83.54 10.67
N GLU A 94 -39.23 83.76 9.36
CA GLU A 94 -39.04 82.73 8.34
C GLU A 94 -37.57 82.28 8.28
N ALA A 95 -36.62 83.23 8.27
CA ALA A 95 -35.20 82.94 8.30
C ALA A 95 -34.80 82.15 9.57
N ALA A 96 -35.29 82.56 10.74
CA ALA A 96 -35.01 81.87 12.00
C ALA A 96 -35.56 80.43 12.01
N PHE A 97 -36.70 80.19 11.36
CA PHE A 97 -37.34 78.88 11.28
C PHE A 97 -36.66 77.97 10.23
N ILE A 98 -36.20 78.52 9.11
CA ILE A 98 -35.37 77.79 8.13
C ILE A 98 -34.08 77.30 8.80
N GLU A 99 -33.36 78.18 9.50
CA GLU A 99 -32.14 77.82 10.22
C GLU A 99 -32.40 76.75 11.30
N LEU A 100 -33.54 76.81 11.98
CA LEU A 100 -33.93 75.79 12.96
C LEU A 100 -34.09 74.41 12.32
N TYR A 101 -34.73 74.33 11.15
CA TYR A 101 -34.86 73.09 10.40
C TYR A 101 -33.52 72.56 9.92
N GLU A 102 -32.65 73.42 9.38
CA GLU A 102 -31.31 73.03 8.93
C GLU A 102 -30.46 72.46 10.09
N LEU A 103 -30.55 73.08 11.27
CA LEU A 103 -29.90 72.57 12.49
C LEU A 103 -30.46 71.23 12.93
N ALA A 104 -31.79 71.05 12.86
CA ALA A 104 -32.44 69.80 13.20
C ALA A 104 -32.01 68.69 12.25
N ASP A 105 -32.09 68.91 10.94
CA ASP A 105 -31.67 67.95 9.91
C ASP A 105 -30.18 67.59 10.03
N THR A 106 -29.33 68.59 10.23
CA THR A 106 -27.89 68.36 10.45
C THR A 106 -27.64 67.49 11.68
N ARG A 107 -28.34 67.75 12.78
CA ARG A 107 -28.24 66.93 14.00
C ARG A 107 -28.74 65.51 13.76
N ARG A 108 -29.89 65.34 13.10
CA ARG A 108 -30.46 64.03 12.73
C ARG A 108 -29.44 63.22 11.94
N ARG A 109 -28.85 63.81 10.88
CA ARG A 109 -27.85 63.13 10.05
C ARG A 109 -26.64 62.66 10.86
N LYS A 110 -26.09 63.51 11.72
CA LYS A 110 -24.95 63.14 12.58
C LYS A 110 -25.30 62.05 13.60
N LEU A 111 -26.50 62.07 14.17
CA LEU A 111 -26.98 61.00 15.07
C LEU A 111 -27.11 59.67 14.33
N GLU A 112 -27.64 59.66 13.10
CA GLU A 112 -27.73 58.42 12.32
C GLU A 112 -26.37 57.91 11.85
N GLU A 113 -25.43 58.80 11.52
CA GLU A 113 -24.02 58.43 11.28
C GLU A 113 -23.38 57.79 12.52
N SER A 114 -23.56 58.39 13.70
CA SER A 114 -23.11 57.82 14.98
C SER A 114 -23.74 56.45 15.26
N LYS A 115 -25.03 56.29 14.96
CA LYS A 115 -25.75 55.01 15.15
C LYS A 115 -25.14 53.91 14.28
N LYS A 116 -24.92 54.20 13.00
CA LYS A 116 -24.29 53.26 12.06
C LYS A 116 -22.88 52.86 12.50
N LEU A 117 -22.08 53.81 12.99
CA LEU A 117 -20.74 53.51 13.51
C LEU A 117 -20.79 52.65 14.77
N CYS A 118 -21.71 52.92 15.70
CA CYS A 118 -21.89 52.08 16.88
C CYS A 118 -22.36 50.66 16.50
N GLN A 119 -23.22 50.54 15.49
CA GLN A 119 -23.66 49.25 14.97
C GLN A 119 -22.49 48.48 14.34
N TYR A 120 -21.64 49.14 13.55
CA TYR A 120 -20.41 48.55 13.03
C TYR A 120 -19.54 47.94 14.14
N TYR A 121 -19.27 48.69 15.20
CA TYR A 121 -18.44 48.19 16.30
C TYR A 121 -19.06 47.00 17.02
N TRP A 122 -20.39 46.96 17.13
CA TRP A 122 -21.10 45.84 17.72
C TRP A 122 -21.01 44.60 16.81
N ASP A 123 -21.32 44.73 15.53
CA ASP A 123 -21.19 43.65 14.54
C ASP A 123 -19.76 43.08 14.52
N MET A 124 -18.73 43.94 14.47
CA MET A 124 -17.33 43.46 14.47
C MET A 124 -16.92 42.78 15.77
N ALA A 125 -17.50 43.16 16.91
CA ALA A 125 -17.24 42.51 18.18
C ALA A 125 -17.88 41.10 18.25
N GLU A 126 -19.06 40.93 17.64
CA GLU A 126 -19.67 39.60 17.49
C GLU A 126 -18.83 38.70 16.59
N GLU A 127 -18.36 39.21 15.44
CA GLU A 127 -17.48 38.46 14.55
C GLU A 127 -16.16 38.07 15.24
N GLU A 128 -15.54 38.99 16.00
CA GLU A 128 -14.32 38.68 16.75
C GLU A 128 -14.55 37.60 17.83
N ALA A 129 -15.67 37.67 18.54
CA ALA A 129 -16.02 36.69 19.57
C ALA A 129 -16.23 35.30 18.95
N TRP A 130 -16.90 35.24 17.79
CA TRP A 130 -17.13 34.01 17.05
C TRP A 130 -15.80 33.41 16.56
N ILE A 131 -14.92 34.23 15.95
CA ILE A 131 -13.60 33.78 15.49
C ILE A 131 -12.80 33.20 16.66
N LYS A 132 -12.71 33.92 17.79
CA LYS A 132 -11.99 33.47 18.98
C LYS A 132 -12.52 32.14 19.54
N GLU A 133 -13.83 31.94 19.54
CA GLU A 133 -14.44 30.67 19.93
C GLU A 133 -13.95 29.53 19.03
N LYS A 134 -13.97 29.73 17.70
CA LYS A 134 -13.52 28.69 16.74
C LYS A 134 -12.02 28.45 16.81
N GLU A 135 -11.21 29.49 16.98
CA GLU A 135 -9.77 29.37 17.21
C GLU A 135 -9.48 28.54 18.46
N GLN A 136 -10.23 28.73 19.55
CA GLN A 136 -10.07 27.94 20.77
C GLN A 136 -10.36 26.45 20.54
N ILE A 137 -11.39 26.13 19.75
CA ILE A 137 -11.71 24.74 19.38
C ILE A 137 -10.58 24.14 18.54
N LEU A 138 -10.09 24.88 17.55
CA LEU A 138 -9.02 24.43 16.63
C LEU A 138 -7.64 24.36 17.26
N SER A 139 -7.43 25.08 18.37
CA SER A 139 -6.21 24.99 19.17
C SER A 139 -6.03 23.63 19.85
N SER A 140 -7.05 22.76 19.83
CA SER A 140 -6.93 21.39 20.32
C SER A 140 -5.99 20.56 19.44
N ASN A 141 -4.96 20.00 20.06
CA ASN A 141 -4.03 19.05 19.43
C ASN A 141 -4.44 17.58 19.61
N GLU A 142 -5.70 17.31 19.98
CA GLU A 142 -6.18 15.95 20.21
C GLU A 142 -6.20 15.14 18.91
N ILE A 143 -5.51 13.99 18.87
CA ILE A 143 -5.56 13.03 17.76
C ILE A 143 -6.13 11.72 18.31
N GLY A 144 -6.92 11.01 17.49
CA GLY A 144 -7.49 9.72 17.89
C GLY A 144 -6.40 8.69 18.21
N HIS A 145 -6.72 7.72 19.07
CA HIS A 145 -5.79 6.65 19.45
C HIS A 145 -5.83 5.44 18.50
N ASP A 146 -6.82 5.40 17.59
CA ASP A 146 -7.01 4.37 16.58
C ASP A 146 -7.71 4.99 15.35
N VAL A 147 -7.86 4.20 14.28
CA VAL A 147 -8.53 4.65 13.04
C VAL A 147 -9.95 5.14 13.33
N THR A 148 -10.73 4.39 14.11
CA THR A 148 -12.15 4.70 14.38
C THR A 148 -12.33 6.04 15.10
N THR A 149 -11.59 6.27 16.18
CA THR A 149 -11.65 7.52 16.96
C THR A 149 -11.12 8.70 16.15
N ASN A 150 -10.08 8.50 15.35
CA ASN A 150 -9.55 9.58 14.53
C ASN A 150 -10.50 9.94 13.37
N GLN A 151 -11.17 8.96 12.79
CA GLN A 151 -12.17 9.18 11.74
C GLN A 151 -13.42 9.89 12.27
N LEU A 152 -13.79 9.65 13.53
CA LEU A 152 -14.80 10.46 14.22
C LEU A 152 -14.35 11.92 14.38
N LEU A 153 -13.10 12.16 14.76
CA LEU A 153 -12.55 13.52 14.85
C LEU A 153 -12.49 14.22 13.49
N ILE A 154 -12.11 13.50 12.42
CA ILE A 154 -12.16 14.00 11.03
C ILE A 154 -13.57 14.42 10.65
N SER A 155 -14.57 13.58 10.96
CA SER A 155 -15.99 13.90 10.71
C SER A 155 -16.42 15.17 11.44
N LYS A 156 -16.07 15.30 12.72
CA LYS A 156 -16.35 16.53 13.51
C LYS A 156 -15.62 17.75 12.94
N ASN A 157 -14.35 17.61 12.54
CA ASN A 157 -13.56 18.69 11.96
C ASN A 157 -14.11 19.15 10.61
N ARG A 158 -14.66 18.23 9.81
CA ARG A 158 -15.32 18.55 8.55
C ARG A 158 -16.60 19.35 8.77
N ALA A 159 -17.41 19.00 9.77
CA ALA A 159 -18.58 19.79 10.12
C ALA A 159 -18.19 21.21 10.55
N LEU A 160 -17.11 21.36 11.33
CA LEU A 160 -16.56 22.66 11.71
C LEU A 160 -16.04 23.45 10.49
N ASP A 161 -15.41 22.79 9.53
CA ASP A 161 -14.96 23.41 8.26
C ASP A 161 -16.13 23.96 7.45
N ASP A 162 -17.22 23.19 7.35
CA ASP A 162 -18.45 23.59 6.68
C ASP A 162 -19.10 24.81 7.38
N GLU A 163 -19.10 24.83 8.72
CA GLU A 163 -19.55 25.99 9.51
C GLU A 163 -18.68 27.24 9.25
N ILE A 164 -17.35 27.08 9.23
CA ILE A 164 -16.41 28.17 8.93
C ILE A 164 -16.62 28.71 7.51
N ALA A 165 -16.77 27.82 6.53
CA ALA A 165 -17.02 28.20 5.14
C ALA A 165 -18.34 28.97 4.97
N ALA A 166 -19.41 28.53 5.65
CA ALA A 166 -20.69 29.21 5.63
C ALA A 166 -20.62 30.61 6.28
N HIS A 167 -19.93 30.71 7.43
CA HIS A 167 -19.78 31.97 8.17
C HIS A 167 -18.90 32.98 7.42
N TYR A 168 -17.89 32.50 6.67
CA TYR A 168 -17.06 33.37 5.82
C TYR A 168 -17.89 34.20 4.84
N GLN A 169 -18.93 33.60 4.24
CA GLN A 169 -19.78 34.30 3.29
C GLN A 169 -20.56 35.44 3.96
N GLN A 170 -20.97 35.25 5.22
CA GLN A 170 -21.65 36.27 6.01
C GLN A 170 -20.70 37.42 6.34
N LEU A 171 -19.49 37.09 6.83
CA LEU A 171 -18.44 38.07 7.10
C LEU A 171 -18.10 38.88 5.86
N GLN A 172 -17.91 38.25 4.70
CA GLN A 172 -17.62 38.96 3.45
C GLN A 172 -18.72 39.96 3.07
N ASN A 173 -19.99 39.59 3.24
CA ASN A 173 -21.11 40.49 2.95
C ASN A 173 -21.10 41.70 3.89
N ALA A 174 -20.87 41.47 5.19
CA ALA A 174 -20.77 42.54 6.18
C ALA A 174 -19.58 43.48 5.88
N VAL A 175 -18.40 42.92 5.64
CA VAL A 175 -17.17 43.65 5.29
C VAL A 175 -17.37 44.52 4.05
N ASN A 176 -17.99 43.99 2.99
CA ASN A 176 -18.28 44.77 1.78
C ASN A 176 -19.21 45.95 2.07
N ALA A 177 -20.28 45.73 2.83
CA ALA A 177 -21.20 46.80 3.23
C ALA A 177 -20.50 47.90 4.03
N TRP A 178 -19.60 47.52 4.96
CA TRP A 178 -18.86 48.46 5.78
C TRP A 178 -17.78 49.22 5.01
N TYR A 179 -17.10 48.60 4.05
CA TYR A 179 -16.18 49.31 3.18
C TYR A 179 -16.90 50.33 2.29
N ASP A 180 -18.07 49.99 1.74
CA ASP A 180 -18.84 50.93 0.94
C ASP A 180 -19.38 52.08 1.80
N PHE A 181 -19.74 51.81 3.06
CA PHE A 181 -20.06 52.86 4.03
C PHE A 181 -18.85 53.77 4.32
N ALA A 182 -17.66 53.20 4.54
CA ALA A 182 -16.44 53.98 4.75
C ALA A 182 -16.09 54.88 3.54
N LYS A 183 -16.26 54.37 2.31
CA LYS A 183 -16.04 55.14 1.06
C LYS A 183 -16.98 56.32 0.90
N SER A 184 -18.16 56.31 1.54
CA SER A 184 -19.12 57.41 1.45
C SER A 184 -18.69 58.70 2.17
N GLY A 185 -17.49 58.72 2.76
CA GLY A 185 -16.90 59.92 3.40
C GLY A 185 -17.26 60.06 4.87
N HIS A 186 -17.59 58.95 5.54
CA HIS A 186 -17.90 58.92 6.96
C HIS A 186 -16.68 59.32 7.82
N TYR A 187 -16.89 60.05 8.93
CA TYR A 187 -15.80 60.55 9.78
C TYR A 187 -14.96 59.42 10.42
N GLY A 188 -15.55 58.24 10.62
CA GLY A 188 -14.90 57.04 11.15
C GLY A 188 -14.32 56.09 10.09
N ALA A 189 -14.18 56.53 8.83
CA ALA A 189 -13.76 55.66 7.73
C ALA A 189 -12.41 54.96 7.95
N ASP A 190 -11.42 55.67 8.51
CA ASP A 190 -10.09 55.10 8.79
C ASP A 190 -10.14 54.02 9.88
N ASP A 191 -10.93 54.24 10.93
CA ASP A 191 -11.12 53.25 12.00
C ASP A 191 -11.89 52.02 11.51
N ILE A 192 -12.95 52.22 10.72
CA ILE A 192 -13.68 51.12 10.07
C ILE A 192 -12.73 50.30 9.22
N LYS A 193 -11.91 50.95 8.38
CA LYS A 193 -10.96 50.25 7.52
C LYS A 193 -9.95 49.44 8.35
N ARG A 194 -9.25 50.08 9.30
CA ARG A 194 -8.26 49.43 10.15
C ARG A 194 -8.84 48.22 10.89
N ARG A 195 -10.01 48.38 11.50
CA ARG A 195 -10.63 47.33 12.32
C ARG A 195 -11.16 46.17 11.45
N THR A 196 -11.64 46.48 10.25
CA THR A 196 -12.02 45.46 9.26
C THR A 196 -10.82 44.65 8.81
N ASP A 197 -9.68 45.30 8.56
CA ASP A 197 -8.42 44.64 8.21
C ASP A 197 -7.93 43.71 9.35
N GLU A 198 -8.09 44.09 10.61
CA GLU A 198 -7.78 43.26 11.79
C GLU A 198 -8.65 41.99 11.88
N ILE A 199 -9.97 42.11 11.61
CA ILE A 199 -10.88 40.96 11.59
C ILE A 199 -10.54 40.02 10.44
N LEU A 200 -10.24 40.54 9.25
CA LEU A 200 -9.81 39.72 8.11
C LEU A 200 -8.50 38.98 8.39
N ALA A 201 -7.53 39.64 9.04
CA ALA A 201 -6.30 38.98 9.47
C ALA A 201 -6.55 37.86 10.50
N SER A 202 -7.48 38.07 11.45
CA SER A 202 -7.88 37.05 12.41
C SER A 202 -8.59 35.87 11.72
N TRP A 203 -9.38 36.16 10.69
CA TRP A 203 -10.02 35.14 9.85
C TRP A 203 -9.01 34.29 9.07
N ASP A 204 -7.96 34.92 8.53
CA ASP A 204 -6.90 34.21 7.82
C ASP A 204 -6.12 33.28 8.77
N ASN A 205 -5.86 33.72 10.01
CA ASN A 205 -5.29 32.86 11.06
C ASN A 205 -6.19 31.66 11.38
N LEU A 206 -7.50 31.87 11.51
CA LEU A 206 -8.47 30.78 11.73
C LEU A 206 -8.43 29.74 10.59
N LYS A 207 -8.34 30.19 9.33
CA LYS A 207 -8.18 29.30 8.17
C LYS A 207 -6.88 28.50 8.22
N GLU A 208 -5.77 29.13 8.63
CA GLU A 208 -4.49 28.45 8.79
C GLU A 208 -4.57 27.36 9.87
N LEU A 209 -5.18 27.67 11.02
CA LEU A 209 -5.42 26.67 12.08
C LEU A 209 -6.30 25.51 11.59
N GLN A 210 -7.37 25.80 10.84
CA GLN A 210 -8.23 24.77 10.24
C GLN A 210 -7.45 23.87 9.28
N ALA A 211 -6.59 24.45 8.43
CA ALA A 211 -5.77 23.70 7.49
C ALA A 211 -4.74 22.82 8.21
N LEU A 212 -4.06 23.35 9.24
CA LEU A 212 -3.12 22.59 10.08
C LEU A 212 -3.83 21.44 10.79
N ARG A 213 -5.04 21.67 11.32
CA ARG A 213 -5.85 20.64 11.96
C ARG A 213 -6.25 19.53 10.99
N ASN A 214 -6.65 19.88 9.77
CA ASN A 214 -6.96 18.92 8.71
C ASN A 214 -5.75 18.02 8.37
N ILE A 215 -4.56 18.61 8.24
CA ILE A 215 -3.31 17.86 7.99
C ILE A 215 -3.01 16.93 9.17
N ALA A 216 -3.04 17.44 10.40
CA ALA A 216 -2.72 16.66 11.59
C ALA A 216 -3.65 15.45 11.78
N LEU A 217 -4.96 15.63 11.57
CA LEU A 217 -5.94 14.55 11.66
C LEU A 217 -5.76 13.52 10.54
N ARG A 218 -5.51 13.97 9.30
CA ARG A 218 -5.23 13.07 8.17
C ARG A 218 -3.96 12.25 8.41
N ASP A 219 -2.86 12.91 8.77
CA ASP A 219 -1.58 12.25 9.00
C ASP A 219 -1.67 11.26 10.18
N GLY A 220 -2.44 11.59 11.23
CA GLY A 220 -2.75 10.65 12.32
C GLY A 220 -3.59 9.47 11.87
N ASN A 221 -4.49 9.65 10.90
CA ASN A 221 -5.36 8.59 10.38
C ASN A 221 -4.53 7.62 9.54
N ASP A 222 -3.71 8.16 8.65
CA ASP A 222 -2.82 7.37 7.80
C ASP A 222 -1.81 6.58 8.64
N TYR A 223 -1.31 7.17 9.74
CA TYR A 223 -0.46 6.48 10.71
C TYR A 223 -1.15 5.26 11.33
N HIS A 224 -2.38 5.40 11.82
CA HIS A 224 -3.11 4.28 12.43
C HIS A 224 -3.53 3.24 11.38
N GLN A 225 -3.92 3.68 10.19
CA GLN A 225 -4.30 2.81 9.09
C GLN A 225 -3.13 1.92 8.68
N PHE A 226 -1.91 2.47 8.61
CA PHE A 226 -0.70 1.68 8.35
C PHE A 226 -0.53 0.51 9.33
N PHE A 227 -0.78 0.72 10.63
CA PHE A 227 -0.65 -0.37 11.60
C PHE A 227 -1.73 -1.43 11.44
N THR A 228 -2.96 -1.03 11.14
CA THR A 228 -4.06 -1.97 10.83
C THR A 228 -3.73 -2.79 9.58
N ASP A 229 -3.31 -2.15 8.49
CA ASP A 229 -2.94 -2.84 7.25
C ASP A 229 -1.73 -3.76 7.45
N ALA A 230 -0.75 -3.34 8.27
CA ALA A 230 0.38 -4.16 8.64
C ALA A 230 -0.01 -5.38 9.49
N ASP A 231 -0.98 -5.25 10.41
CA ASP A 231 -1.53 -6.38 11.17
C ASP A 231 -2.19 -7.40 10.24
N ASP A 232 -2.95 -6.93 9.24
CA ASP A 232 -3.59 -7.80 8.24
C ASP A 232 -2.56 -8.55 7.39
N VAL A 233 -1.50 -7.86 6.95
CA VAL A 233 -0.38 -8.48 6.22
C VAL A 233 0.33 -9.53 7.08
N GLU A 234 0.61 -9.22 8.35
CA GLU A 234 1.25 -10.18 9.26
C GLU A 234 0.35 -11.39 9.54
N ALA A 235 -0.95 -11.19 9.72
CA ALA A 235 -1.91 -12.28 9.91
C ALA A 235 -1.96 -13.19 8.68
N TRP A 236 -2.03 -12.60 7.48
CA TRP A 236 -1.98 -13.35 6.23
C TRP A 236 -0.68 -14.16 6.10
N MET A 237 0.47 -13.56 6.41
CA MET A 237 1.76 -14.25 6.39
C MET A 237 1.84 -15.43 7.37
N LEU A 238 1.26 -15.29 8.56
CA LEU A 238 1.20 -16.37 9.55
C LEU A 238 0.35 -17.55 9.06
N ASP A 239 -0.80 -17.27 8.45
CA ASP A 239 -1.65 -18.31 7.88
C ASP A 239 -0.99 -18.98 6.67
N PHE A 240 -0.35 -18.17 5.82
CA PHE A 240 0.39 -18.68 4.67
C PHE A 240 1.59 -19.56 5.08
N SER A 241 2.28 -19.19 6.17
CA SER A 241 3.36 -20.00 6.75
C SER A 241 2.93 -21.42 7.07
N ARG A 242 1.70 -21.61 7.57
CA ARG A 242 1.15 -22.93 7.89
C ARG A 242 0.96 -23.79 6.64
N LEU A 243 0.59 -23.18 5.51
CA LEU A 243 0.42 -23.88 4.23
C LEU A 243 1.76 -24.38 3.70
N VAL A 244 2.79 -23.55 3.70
CA VAL A 244 4.12 -23.92 3.17
C VAL A 244 4.94 -24.79 4.12
N SER A 245 4.58 -24.88 5.41
CA SER A 245 5.33 -25.64 6.42
C SER A 245 4.93 -27.12 6.56
N SER A 246 3.93 -27.62 5.80
CA SER A 246 3.58 -29.04 5.87
C SER A 246 4.72 -29.92 5.32
N LYS A 247 5.01 -30.99 6.07
CA LYS A 247 6.05 -31.99 5.76
C LYS A 247 5.50 -33.17 4.96
N ASP A 248 4.22 -33.13 4.61
CA ASP A 248 3.58 -34.17 3.83
C ASP A 248 4.11 -34.12 2.40
N VAL A 249 4.73 -35.21 1.99
CA VAL A 249 5.22 -35.45 0.64
C VAL A 249 4.39 -36.50 -0.07
N GLY A 250 3.24 -36.95 0.44
CA GLY A 250 2.46 -37.98 -0.26
C GLY A 250 3.00 -39.40 -0.10
N VAL A 251 2.42 -40.35 -0.83
CA VAL A 251 2.68 -41.80 -0.67
C VAL A 251 2.99 -42.51 -1.99
N ASP A 252 2.82 -41.82 -3.13
CA ASP A 252 3.06 -42.30 -4.48
C ASP A 252 3.32 -41.12 -5.43
N GLU A 253 3.85 -41.39 -6.63
CA GLU A 253 4.20 -40.35 -7.62
C GLU A 253 3.00 -39.47 -7.99
N ALA A 254 1.79 -40.05 -8.08
CA ALA A 254 0.59 -39.33 -8.48
C ALA A 254 0.11 -38.33 -7.40
N SER A 255 0.11 -38.74 -6.14
CA SER A 255 -0.25 -37.89 -5.00
C SER A 255 0.76 -36.77 -4.81
N GLU A 256 2.04 -37.04 -5.01
CA GLU A 256 3.12 -36.05 -5.01
C GLU A 256 3.00 -35.01 -6.11
N GLN A 257 2.78 -35.43 -7.36
CA GLN A 257 2.56 -34.51 -8.47
C GLN A 257 1.36 -33.58 -8.20
N SER A 258 0.30 -34.11 -7.57
CA SER A 258 -0.85 -33.32 -7.13
C SER A 258 -0.50 -32.31 -6.04
N LEU A 259 0.30 -32.71 -5.04
CA LEU A 259 0.79 -31.82 -3.98
C LEU A 259 1.73 -30.75 -4.53
N LEU A 260 2.64 -31.08 -5.44
CA LEU A 260 3.54 -30.13 -6.10
C LEU A 260 2.75 -29.11 -6.92
N LYS A 261 1.72 -29.54 -7.65
CA LYS A 261 0.83 -28.62 -8.37
C LYS A 261 0.16 -27.63 -7.42
N LYS A 262 -0.46 -28.11 -6.32
CA LYS A 262 -1.07 -27.24 -5.31
C LYS A 262 -0.05 -26.28 -4.68
N HIS A 263 1.17 -26.76 -4.42
CA HIS A 263 2.24 -25.94 -3.87
C HIS A 263 2.69 -24.84 -4.84
N ASN A 264 2.75 -25.13 -6.14
CA ASN A 264 3.04 -24.12 -7.16
C ASN A 264 1.94 -23.04 -7.21
N ASP A 265 0.66 -23.43 -7.13
CA ASP A 265 -0.45 -22.48 -7.04
C ASP A 265 -0.30 -21.58 -5.80
N CYS A 266 0.07 -22.14 -4.64
CA CYS A 266 0.40 -21.35 -3.45
C CYS A 266 1.58 -20.40 -3.70
N CYS A 267 2.67 -20.86 -4.34
CA CYS A 267 3.82 -20.01 -4.64
C CYS A 267 3.45 -18.83 -5.55
N GLU A 268 2.52 -19.01 -6.49
CA GLU A 268 1.99 -17.92 -7.30
C GLU A 268 1.19 -16.92 -6.46
N GLU A 269 0.36 -17.39 -5.53
CA GLU A 269 -0.34 -16.54 -4.57
C GLU A 269 0.65 -15.70 -3.74
N LEU A 270 1.72 -16.31 -3.24
CA LEU A 270 2.78 -15.62 -2.48
C LEU A 270 3.46 -14.52 -3.30
N LYS A 271 3.74 -14.78 -4.58
CA LYS A 271 4.32 -13.78 -5.49
C LYS A 271 3.35 -12.64 -5.77
N ASN A 272 2.08 -12.95 -5.99
CA ASN A 272 1.05 -11.94 -6.25
C ASN A 272 0.82 -11.04 -5.02
N TYR A 273 0.90 -11.61 -3.81
CA TYR A 273 0.75 -10.86 -2.57
C TYR A 273 1.86 -9.82 -2.32
N TYR A 274 3.02 -9.96 -2.99
CA TYR A 274 4.10 -8.97 -2.91
C TYR A 274 3.63 -7.55 -3.28
N GLY A 275 2.66 -7.44 -4.19
CA GLY A 275 2.05 -6.14 -4.53
C GLY A 275 1.41 -5.44 -3.33
N THR A 276 0.75 -6.19 -2.45
CA THR A 276 0.16 -5.68 -1.20
C THR A 276 1.25 -5.19 -0.24
N ILE A 277 2.36 -5.91 -0.13
CA ILE A 277 3.51 -5.50 0.70
C ILE A 277 4.14 -4.21 0.15
N MET A 278 4.25 -4.08 -1.19
CA MET A 278 4.74 -2.84 -1.80
C MET A 278 3.80 -1.67 -1.55
N ALA A 279 2.48 -1.88 -1.62
CA ALA A 279 1.50 -0.86 -1.27
C ALA A 279 1.63 -0.41 0.18
N LEU A 280 1.85 -1.34 1.13
CA LEU A 280 2.10 -1.02 2.53
C LEU A 280 3.39 -0.21 2.74
N LYS A 281 4.46 -0.53 2.02
CA LYS A 281 5.70 0.27 2.04
C LYS A 281 5.48 1.67 1.47
N GLN A 282 4.75 1.77 0.37
CA GLN A 282 4.39 3.06 -0.21
C GLN A 282 3.52 3.89 0.75
N GLN A 283 2.60 3.25 1.48
CA GLN A 283 1.83 3.89 2.53
C GLN A 283 2.74 4.47 3.62
N ALA A 284 3.71 3.69 4.12
CA ALA A 284 4.71 4.14 5.08
C ALA A 284 5.53 5.35 4.54
N ASP A 285 5.95 5.29 3.29
CA ASP A 285 6.66 6.38 2.59
C ASP A 285 5.78 7.59 2.26
N SER A 286 4.46 7.48 2.38
CA SER A 286 3.52 8.58 2.16
C SER A 286 3.11 9.29 3.46
N LEU A 287 3.43 8.70 4.62
CA LEU A 287 3.13 9.28 5.92
C LEU A 287 3.74 10.68 6.06
N GLY A 288 3.04 11.53 6.83
CA GLY A 288 3.53 12.85 7.21
C GLY A 288 4.87 12.77 7.96
N ASP A 289 5.69 13.81 7.83
CA ASP A 289 7.09 13.83 8.30
C ASP A 289 7.24 13.49 9.80
N ASN A 290 6.24 13.86 10.60
CA ASN A 290 6.18 13.59 12.05
C ASN A 290 6.02 12.09 12.40
N TYR A 291 5.53 11.29 11.46
CA TYR A 291 5.26 9.86 11.64
C TYR A 291 6.22 8.99 10.84
N ARG A 292 6.54 9.38 9.60
CA ARG A 292 7.38 8.62 8.66
C ARG A 292 8.71 8.18 9.28
N ASN A 293 9.37 9.08 10.01
CA ASN A 293 10.70 8.84 10.57
C ASN A 293 10.69 8.10 11.91
N ARG A 294 9.51 7.67 12.39
CA ARG A 294 9.40 6.97 13.67
C ARG A 294 9.97 5.55 13.56
N PRO A 295 10.74 5.10 14.57
CA PRO A 295 11.38 3.78 14.54
C PRO A 295 10.35 2.64 14.46
N GLU A 296 9.15 2.82 15.00
CA GLU A 296 8.08 1.83 14.97
C GLU A 296 7.64 1.49 13.53
N ILE A 297 7.55 2.49 12.65
CA ILE A 297 7.20 2.29 11.22
C ILE A 297 8.28 1.47 10.54
N ARG A 298 9.55 1.89 10.68
CA ARG A 298 10.70 1.18 10.11
C ARG A 298 10.80 -0.25 10.61
N ASN A 299 10.72 -0.44 11.93
CA ASN A 299 10.80 -1.76 12.55
C ASN A 299 9.69 -2.69 12.05
N ARG A 300 8.50 -2.14 11.79
CA ARG A 300 7.36 -2.88 11.25
C ARG A 300 7.63 -3.33 9.81
N ILE A 301 8.10 -2.43 8.94
CA ILE A 301 8.49 -2.78 7.56
C ILE A 301 9.62 -3.82 7.55
N ASP A 302 10.67 -3.62 8.36
CA ASP A 302 11.81 -4.54 8.47
C ASP A 302 11.38 -5.93 8.99
N LYS A 303 10.33 -6.01 9.81
CA LYS A 303 9.74 -7.28 10.26
C LYS A 303 8.99 -7.97 9.12
N ILE A 304 8.14 -7.25 8.40
CA ILE A 304 7.36 -7.78 7.27
C ILE A 304 8.29 -8.28 6.16
N ASP A 305 9.38 -7.56 5.87
CA ASP A 305 10.38 -7.99 4.89
C ASP A 305 11.07 -9.29 5.29
N ARG A 306 11.46 -9.42 6.56
CA ARG A 306 12.04 -10.67 7.07
C ARG A 306 11.05 -11.82 7.00
N MET A 307 9.80 -11.61 7.42
CA MET A 307 8.75 -12.62 7.34
C MET A 307 8.49 -13.08 5.90
N TYR A 308 8.46 -12.14 4.93
CA TYR A 308 8.29 -12.48 3.52
C TYR A 308 9.47 -13.27 2.97
N GLY A 309 10.71 -12.90 3.33
CA GLY A 309 11.92 -13.64 2.98
C GLY A 309 11.88 -15.07 3.52
N ASP A 310 11.61 -15.23 4.82
CA ASP A 310 11.53 -16.54 5.47
C ASP A 310 10.45 -17.44 4.85
N LEU A 311 9.30 -16.86 4.47
CA LEU A 311 8.22 -17.57 3.77
C LEU A 311 8.64 -18.03 2.37
N THR A 312 9.31 -17.16 1.63
CA THR A 312 9.80 -17.47 0.27
C THR A 312 10.81 -18.61 0.33
N ASP A 313 11.75 -18.55 1.27
CA ASP A 313 12.74 -19.61 1.48
C ASP A 313 12.08 -20.93 1.94
N ALA A 314 11.06 -20.86 2.79
CA ALA A 314 10.30 -22.05 3.21
C ALA A 314 9.51 -22.68 2.06
N ALA A 315 8.86 -21.85 1.24
CA ALA A 315 8.15 -22.30 0.05
C ALA A 315 9.10 -22.98 -0.94
N GLU A 316 10.29 -22.43 -1.15
CA GLU A 316 11.29 -22.99 -2.04
C GLU A 316 11.84 -24.32 -1.53
N ARG A 317 12.16 -24.42 -0.23
CA ARG A 317 12.57 -25.69 0.40
C ARG A 317 11.52 -26.77 0.23
N ARG A 318 10.24 -26.45 0.42
CA ARG A 318 9.15 -27.42 0.23
C ARG A 318 9.02 -27.85 -1.22
N ARG A 319 9.13 -26.92 -2.17
CA ARG A 319 9.08 -27.23 -3.61
C ARG A 319 10.18 -28.22 -3.98
N GLN A 320 11.38 -28.01 -3.44
CA GLN A 320 12.51 -28.93 -3.63
C GLN A 320 12.19 -30.30 -3.02
N MET A 321 11.74 -30.36 -1.77
CA MET A 321 11.37 -31.63 -1.11
C MET A 321 10.33 -32.44 -1.90
N LEU A 322 9.30 -31.79 -2.46
CA LEU A 322 8.29 -32.47 -3.27
C LEU A 322 8.86 -32.95 -4.62
N THR A 323 9.79 -32.20 -5.21
CA THR A 323 10.44 -32.57 -6.48
C THR A 323 11.36 -33.77 -6.26
N ASP A 324 12.17 -33.72 -5.22
CA ASP A 324 13.06 -34.80 -4.79
C ASP A 324 12.29 -36.10 -4.54
N ALA A 325 11.13 -36.01 -3.89
CA ALA A 325 10.29 -37.16 -3.61
C ALA A 325 9.71 -37.78 -4.91
N ILE A 326 9.25 -36.94 -5.86
CA ILE A 326 8.76 -37.40 -7.18
C ILE A 326 9.85 -38.17 -7.92
N ASP A 327 11.05 -37.62 -7.96
CA ASP A 327 12.18 -38.25 -8.64
C ASP A 327 12.57 -39.57 -7.97
N MET A 328 12.46 -39.66 -6.63
CA MET A 328 12.65 -40.91 -5.89
C MET A 328 11.60 -41.97 -6.23
N TYR A 329 10.30 -41.62 -6.24
CA TYR A 329 9.25 -42.57 -6.62
C TYR A 329 9.39 -43.04 -8.07
N ARG A 330 9.77 -42.14 -8.98
CA ARG A 330 10.06 -42.51 -10.37
C ARG A 330 11.23 -43.48 -10.45
N LEU A 331 12.31 -43.23 -9.71
CA LEU A 331 13.45 -44.14 -9.65
C LEU A 331 13.03 -45.53 -9.14
N MET A 332 12.25 -45.58 -8.06
CA MET A 332 11.76 -46.85 -7.50
C MET A 332 10.92 -47.61 -8.52
N SER A 333 9.96 -46.94 -9.16
CA SER A 333 9.07 -47.59 -10.14
C SER A 333 9.82 -48.09 -11.38
N GLU A 334 10.77 -47.31 -11.90
CA GLU A 334 11.58 -47.73 -13.05
C GLU A 334 12.53 -48.87 -12.68
N SER A 335 13.13 -48.83 -11.48
CA SER A 335 14.00 -49.91 -10.99
C SER A 335 13.22 -51.22 -10.83
N ASP A 336 12.07 -51.18 -10.18
CA ASP A 336 11.24 -52.38 -9.96
C ASP A 336 10.76 -52.97 -11.30
N SER A 337 10.49 -52.11 -12.30
CA SER A 337 10.13 -52.56 -13.64
C SER A 337 11.30 -53.19 -14.40
N VAL A 338 12.53 -52.69 -14.23
CA VAL A 338 13.73 -53.30 -14.80
C VAL A 338 14.01 -54.63 -14.10
N GLU A 339 13.92 -54.70 -12.78
CA GLU A 339 14.09 -55.95 -12.00
C GLU A 339 13.09 -57.02 -12.44
N GLN A 340 11.80 -56.67 -12.56
CA GLN A 340 10.79 -57.60 -13.06
C GLN A 340 11.11 -58.08 -14.47
N TRP A 341 11.55 -57.18 -15.36
CA TRP A 341 11.93 -57.55 -16.72
C TRP A 341 13.13 -58.51 -16.74
N ILE A 342 14.15 -58.28 -15.91
CA ILE A 342 15.30 -59.18 -15.77
C ILE A 342 14.83 -60.58 -15.34
N VAL A 343 14.01 -60.68 -14.29
CA VAL A 343 13.47 -61.96 -13.81
C VAL A 343 12.66 -62.69 -14.89
N GLU A 344 11.86 -61.96 -15.67
CA GLU A 344 11.13 -62.53 -16.81
C GLU A 344 12.08 -63.05 -17.90
N LYS A 345 13.19 -62.35 -18.16
CA LYS A 345 14.22 -62.73 -19.13
C LYS A 345 15.07 -63.91 -18.68
N GLU A 346 15.50 -63.96 -17.43
CA GLU A 346 16.20 -65.11 -16.84
C GLU A 346 15.35 -66.38 -16.97
N LYS A 347 14.08 -66.30 -16.60
CA LYS A 347 13.13 -67.42 -16.74
C LYS A 347 12.93 -67.84 -18.21
N MET A 348 12.95 -66.89 -19.15
CA MET A 348 12.90 -67.20 -20.57
C MET A 348 14.15 -67.99 -20.99
N LEU A 349 15.35 -67.52 -20.60
CA LEU A 349 16.63 -68.18 -20.90
C LEU A 349 16.71 -69.58 -20.30
N ASP A 350 16.28 -69.76 -19.04
CA ASP A 350 16.21 -71.07 -18.37
C ASP A 350 15.34 -72.08 -19.15
N SER A 351 14.32 -71.58 -19.85
CA SER A 351 13.44 -72.42 -20.69
C SER A 351 14.07 -72.81 -22.03
N MET A 352 15.17 -72.18 -22.44
CA MET A 352 15.87 -72.45 -23.70
C MET A 352 16.86 -73.61 -23.54
N VAL A 353 16.34 -74.84 -23.44
CA VAL A 353 17.18 -76.04 -23.32
C VAL A 353 17.64 -76.53 -24.71
N PRO A 354 18.95 -76.69 -24.96
CA PRO A 354 19.46 -77.15 -26.25
C PRO A 354 18.91 -78.54 -26.64
N SER A 355 18.22 -78.61 -27.77
CA SER A 355 17.70 -79.83 -28.37
C SER A 355 18.69 -80.39 -29.40
N ARG A 356 18.60 -81.70 -29.69
CA ARG A 356 19.42 -82.38 -30.71
C ARG A 356 18.79 -82.35 -32.10
N ASP A 357 17.61 -81.76 -32.24
CA ASP A 357 16.89 -81.64 -33.51
C ASP A 357 17.28 -80.34 -34.22
N MET A 358 17.49 -80.41 -35.54
CA MET A 358 17.93 -79.27 -36.35
C MET A 358 16.86 -78.18 -36.44
N GLU A 359 15.59 -78.57 -36.54
CA GLU A 359 14.46 -77.62 -36.59
C GLU A 359 14.31 -76.87 -35.25
N ASP A 360 14.52 -77.55 -34.12
CA ASP A 360 14.49 -76.93 -32.79
C ASP A 360 15.66 -75.95 -32.59
N ILE A 361 16.84 -76.26 -33.13
CA ILE A 361 18.02 -75.37 -33.07
C ILE A 361 17.78 -74.08 -33.87
N GLU A 362 17.15 -74.17 -35.05
CA GLU A 362 16.80 -72.98 -35.84
C GLU A 362 15.75 -72.11 -35.12
N VAL A 363 14.75 -72.72 -34.50
CA VAL A 363 13.76 -72.00 -33.67
C VAL A 363 14.43 -71.36 -32.46
N MET A 364 15.36 -72.05 -31.80
CA MET A 364 16.12 -71.52 -30.67
C MET A 364 16.96 -70.31 -31.09
N LYS A 365 17.64 -70.38 -32.24
CA LYS A 365 18.40 -69.26 -32.79
C LYS A 365 17.53 -68.03 -33.02
N HIS A 366 16.35 -68.19 -33.65
CA HIS A 366 15.43 -67.07 -33.85
C HIS A 366 14.94 -66.46 -32.52
N ARG A 367 14.72 -67.29 -31.49
CA ARG A 367 14.36 -66.81 -30.14
C ARG A 367 15.51 -66.01 -29.51
N PHE A 368 16.75 -66.46 -29.66
CA PHE A 368 17.92 -65.70 -29.21
C PHE A 368 18.11 -64.39 -29.96
N ASP A 369 17.93 -64.37 -31.29
CA ASP A 369 18.02 -63.15 -32.09
C ASP A 369 16.95 -62.11 -31.64
N THR A 370 15.76 -62.59 -31.26
CA THR A 370 14.69 -61.75 -30.71
C THR A 370 15.03 -61.26 -29.30
N PHE A 371 15.59 -62.13 -28.45
CA PHE A 371 16.07 -61.78 -27.13
C PHE A 371 17.16 -60.69 -27.18
N GLU A 372 18.14 -60.83 -28.08
CA GLU A 372 19.20 -59.84 -28.28
C GLU A 372 18.65 -58.47 -28.72
N GLN A 373 17.65 -58.47 -29.61
CA GLN A 373 16.96 -57.23 -30.00
C GLN A 373 16.23 -56.57 -28.82
N GLU A 374 15.56 -57.36 -27.98
CA GLU A 374 14.88 -56.85 -26.78
C GLU A 374 15.87 -56.34 -25.72
N MET A 375 17.01 -57.00 -25.54
CA MET A 375 18.11 -56.52 -24.67
C MET A 375 18.61 -55.16 -25.14
N ASN A 376 18.95 -55.03 -26.43
CA ASN A 376 19.41 -53.78 -27.02
C ASN A 376 18.35 -52.66 -26.93
N ALA A 377 17.07 -53.00 -27.01
CA ALA A 377 15.98 -52.03 -26.88
C ALA A 377 15.79 -51.52 -25.44
N ASN A 378 16.16 -52.32 -24.42
CA ASN A 378 16.00 -51.95 -23.01
C ASN A 378 17.23 -51.23 -22.42
N GLU A 379 18.38 -51.26 -23.10
CA GLU A 379 19.61 -50.58 -22.67
C GLU A 379 19.42 -49.10 -22.30
N PRO A 380 18.68 -48.27 -23.09
CA PRO A 380 18.45 -46.86 -22.73
C PRO A 380 17.68 -46.68 -21.41
N ARG A 381 16.83 -47.64 -21.05
CA ARG A 381 16.04 -47.61 -19.82
C ARG A 381 16.89 -47.90 -18.59
N LYS A 382 17.77 -48.89 -18.69
CA LYS A 382 18.78 -49.18 -17.66
C LYS A 382 19.69 -47.97 -17.44
N GLU A 383 20.18 -47.37 -18.53
CA GLU A 383 21.00 -46.17 -18.48
C GLU A 383 20.26 -44.99 -17.82
N TYR A 384 18.98 -44.80 -18.14
CA TYR A 384 18.14 -43.79 -17.49
C TYR A 384 18.00 -43.99 -15.98
N VAL A 385 17.74 -45.21 -15.51
CA VAL A 385 17.67 -45.56 -14.08
C VAL A 385 18.99 -45.25 -13.38
N ASN A 386 20.11 -45.64 -13.98
CA ASN A 386 21.44 -45.38 -13.42
C ASN A 386 21.77 -43.89 -13.34
N GLN A 387 21.43 -43.13 -14.39
CA GLN A 387 21.62 -41.68 -14.40
C GLN A 387 20.76 -40.99 -13.35
N LEU A 388 19.49 -41.38 -13.21
CA LEU A 388 18.58 -40.81 -12.21
C LEU A 388 19.06 -41.13 -10.78
N ALA A 389 19.50 -42.37 -10.54
CA ALA A 389 20.09 -42.80 -9.27
C ALA A 389 21.34 -41.98 -8.91
N GLU A 390 22.24 -41.77 -9.87
CA GLU A 390 23.46 -40.99 -9.67
C GLU A 390 23.16 -39.51 -9.40
N GLN A 391 22.19 -38.92 -10.13
CA GLN A 391 21.75 -37.55 -9.91
C GLN A 391 21.20 -37.35 -8.49
N LEU A 392 20.33 -38.26 -8.03
CA LEU A 392 19.77 -38.23 -6.67
C LEU A 392 20.83 -38.45 -5.59
N TYR A 393 21.81 -39.32 -5.85
CA TYR A 393 22.94 -39.55 -4.96
C TYR A 393 23.82 -38.29 -4.81
N GLN A 394 24.19 -37.66 -5.93
CA GLN A 394 25.00 -36.44 -5.92
C GLN A 394 24.26 -35.24 -5.33
N ALA A 395 22.94 -35.18 -5.48
CA ALA A 395 22.09 -34.16 -4.86
C ALA A 395 21.95 -34.32 -3.34
N GLY A 396 22.46 -35.42 -2.75
CA GLY A 396 22.39 -35.65 -1.31
C GLY A 396 20.99 -36.00 -0.82
N HIS A 397 20.22 -36.73 -1.62
CA HIS A 397 18.85 -37.09 -1.31
C HIS A 397 18.74 -37.80 0.07
N PRO A 398 17.70 -37.52 0.89
CA PRO A 398 17.56 -38.11 2.24
C PRO A 398 17.59 -39.65 2.27
N ASN A 399 17.15 -40.30 1.20
CA ASN A 399 17.13 -41.77 1.04
C ASN A 399 18.29 -42.29 0.18
N ALA A 400 19.40 -41.54 0.03
CA ALA A 400 20.57 -41.94 -0.76
C ALA A 400 21.14 -43.32 -0.36
N ARG A 401 20.88 -43.79 0.87
CA ARG A 401 21.27 -45.11 1.34
C ARG A 401 20.55 -46.25 0.60
N ASP A 402 19.26 -46.11 0.32
CA ASP A 402 18.47 -47.14 -0.37
C ASP A 402 18.88 -47.26 -1.85
N ILE A 403 19.30 -46.14 -2.44
CA ILE A 403 19.86 -46.06 -3.80
C ILE A 403 21.19 -46.83 -3.90
N VAL A 404 22.06 -46.71 -2.89
CA VAL A 404 23.37 -47.39 -2.85
C VAL A 404 23.25 -48.89 -2.56
N GLU A 405 22.34 -49.30 -1.67
CA GLU A 405 22.13 -50.72 -1.35
C GLU A 405 21.63 -51.52 -2.57
N ARG A 406 20.83 -50.91 -3.46
CA ARG A 406 20.42 -51.56 -4.72
C ARG A 406 21.56 -51.65 -5.74
N ARG A 407 22.40 -50.62 -5.89
CA ARG A 407 23.59 -50.67 -6.78
C ARG A 407 24.55 -51.82 -6.45
N LYS A 408 24.68 -52.18 -5.17
CA LYS A 408 25.55 -53.28 -4.74
C LYS A 408 25.05 -54.67 -5.13
N LYS A 409 23.80 -54.81 -5.57
CA LYS A 409 23.25 -56.08 -6.03
C LYS A 409 23.63 -56.40 -7.49
N ASP A 410 24.23 -55.43 -8.20
CA ASP A 410 24.67 -55.51 -9.59
C ASP A 410 26.19 -55.76 -9.75
N ASP A 411 26.88 -56.35 -8.76
CA ASP A 411 28.28 -56.84 -8.93
C ASP A 411 28.29 -58.09 -9.86
N ILE A 412 27.95 -57.85 -11.12
CA ILE A 412 28.02 -58.78 -12.26
C ILE A 412 29.49 -59.08 -12.64
N ASP A 413 30.43 -58.25 -12.19
CA ASP A 413 31.88 -58.43 -12.42
C ASP A 413 32.42 -59.74 -11.82
N ALA A 414 31.82 -60.22 -10.73
CA ALA A 414 32.15 -61.51 -10.11
C ALA A 414 31.90 -62.70 -11.05
N SER A 415 30.72 -62.73 -11.69
CA SER A 415 30.30 -63.85 -12.54
C SER A 415 31.09 -63.89 -13.87
N HIS A 416 31.52 -62.74 -14.38
CA HIS A 416 32.33 -62.67 -15.60
C HIS A 416 33.76 -63.23 -15.40
N GLY A 417 34.36 -63.03 -14.22
CA GLY A 417 35.69 -63.56 -13.89
C GLY A 417 35.71 -65.10 -13.89
N VAL A 418 34.71 -65.72 -13.27
CA VAL A 418 34.59 -67.18 -13.15
C VAL A 418 34.35 -67.85 -14.51
N GLN A 419 33.47 -67.27 -15.35
CA GLN A 419 33.23 -67.81 -16.70
C GLN A 419 34.47 -67.73 -17.60
N THR A 420 35.24 -66.64 -17.50
CA THR A 420 36.49 -66.46 -18.27
C THR A 420 37.51 -67.53 -17.87
N PHE A 421 37.69 -67.75 -16.56
CA PHE A 421 38.57 -68.78 -16.02
C PHE A 421 38.23 -70.20 -16.54
N HIS A 422 36.96 -70.59 -16.55
CA HIS A 422 36.55 -71.91 -17.08
C HIS A 422 36.79 -72.07 -18.59
N ILE A 423 36.78 -70.99 -19.37
CA ILE A 423 37.11 -71.03 -20.79
C ILE A 423 38.62 -71.27 -20.95
N GLU A 424 39.46 -70.49 -20.26
CA GLU A 424 40.91 -70.61 -20.35
C GLU A 424 41.44 -71.98 -19.85
N CYS A 425 40.81 -72.55 -18.82
CA CYS A 425 41.08 -73.91 -18.36
C CYS A 425 40.78 -74.95 -19.45
N ARG A 426 39.64 -74.84 -20.15
CA ARG A 426 39.29 -75.77 -21.25
C ARG A 426 40.24 -75.66 -22.43
N GLU A 427 40.65 -74.45 -22.81
CA GLU A 427 41.62 -74.24 -23.87
C GLU A 427 42.99 -74.83 -23.51
N THR A 428 43.44 -74.63 -22.27
CA THR A 428 44.71 -75.17 -21.77
C THR A 428 44.69 -76.71 -21.73
N ILE A 429 43.59 -77.33 -21.31
CA ILE A 429 43.42 -78.79 -21.38
C ILE A 429 43.51 -79.29 -22.82
N SER A 430 42.83 -78.64 -23.76
CA SER A 430 42.89 -79.02 -25.18
C SER A 430 44.31 -78.93 -25.74
N TRP A 431 45.07 -77.90 -25.33
CA TRP A 431 46.46 -77.73 -25.72
C TRP A 431 47.36 -78.84 -25.18
N ILE A 432 47.17 -79.24 -23.91
CA ILE A 432 47.89 -80.37 -23.30
C ILE A 432 47.59 -81.68 -24.03
N GLU A 433 46.32 -81.94 -24.37
CA GLU A 433 45.92 -83.15 -25.10
C GLU A 433 46.57 -83.21 -26.49
N GLU A 434 46.64 -82.08 -27.20
CA GLU A 434 47.31 -81.98 -28.50
C GLU A 434 48.80 -82.30 -28.39
N LYS A 435 49.51 -81.69 -27.42
CA LYS A 435 50.94 -81.92 -27.20
C LYS A 435 51.24 -83.35 -26.73
N THR A 436 50.36 -83.93 -25.93
CA THR A 436 50.46 -85.33 -25.47
C THR A 436 50.38 -86.30 -26.65
N LYS A 437 49.42 -86.11 -27.58
CA LYS A 437 49.33 -86.91 -28.82
C LYS A 437 50.58 -86.75 -29.69
N LEU A 438 51.09 -85.53 -29.81
CA LEU A 438 52.33 -85.27 -30.55
C LEU A 438 53.55 -85.95 -29.92
N LEU A 439 53.62 -86.03 -28.58
CA LEU A 439 54.69 -86.74 -27.87
C LEU A 439 54.62 -88.26 -28.11
N GLN A 440 53.44 -88.85 -28.05
CA GLN A 440 53.23 -90.27 -28.36
C GLN A 440 53.64 -90.60 -29.81
N SER A 441 53.46 -89.66 -30.76
CA SER A 441 53.91 -89.84 -32.14
C SER A 441 55.44 -89.82 -32.33
N THR A 442 56.22 -89.57 -31.27
CA THR A 442 57.70 -89.53 -31.30
C THR A 442 58.37 -90.77 -30.72
N GLU A 443 57.62 -91.83 -30.40
CA GLU A 443 58.15 -93.08 -29.83
C GLU A 443 58.98 -93.93 -30.82
N GLU A 444 58.84 -93.71 -32.14
CA GLU A 444 59.64 -94.42 -33.14
C GLU A 444 61.00 -93.72 -33.36
N LEU A 445 62.08 -94.31 -32.86
CA LEU A 445 63.44 -93.89 -33.19
C LEU A 445 63.74 -94.16 -34.67
N GLY A 446 63.94 -93.09 -35.44
CA GLY A 446 64.50 -93.18 -36.78
C GLY A 446 65.91 -93.78 -36.74
N ASN A 447 66.18 -94.79 -37.57
CA ASN A 447 67.45 -95.53 -37.61
C ASN A 447 68.59 -94.77 -38.29
N ASP A 448 68.40 -93.49 -38.65
CA ASP A 448 69.38 -92.65 -39.32
C ASP A 448 69.63 -91.32 -38.57
N LEU A 449 70.83 -90.77 -38.74
CA LEU A 449 71.25 -89.54 -38.04
C LEU A 449 70.34 -88.34 -38.37
N ALA A 450 69.76 -88.30 -39.58
CA ALA A 450 68.84 -87.25 -39.99
C ALA A 450 67.49 -87.33 -39.26
N GLY A 451 66.94 -88.53 -39.07
CA GLY A 451 65.75 -88.76 -38.26
C GLY A 451 65.96 -88.38 -36.79
N ILE A 452 67.12 -88.73 -36.23
CA ILE A 452 67.50 -88.39 -34.85
C ILE A 452 67.63 -86.88 -34.66
N MET A 453 68.27 -86.15 -35.58
CA MET A 453 68.39 -84.68 -35.49
C MET A 453 67.02 -83.98 -35.63
N THR A 454 66.12 -84.53 -36.45
CA THR A 454 64.75 -84.00 -36.61
C THR A 454 63.91 -84.23 -35.35
N LEU A 455 64.00 -85.42 -34.76
CA LEU A 455 63.40 -85.75 -33.47
C LEU A 455 63.96 -84.85 -32.36
N GLN A 456 65.28 -84.63 -32.32
CA GLN A 456 65.90 -83.73 -31.35
C GLN A 456 65.37 -82.30 -31.47
N ARG A 457 65.25 -81.77 -32.69
CA ARG A 457 64.68 -80.42 -32.91
C ARG A 457 63.22 -80.33 -32.49
N ARG A 458 62.43 -81.40 -32.72
CA ARG A 458 61.02 -81.48 -32.34
C ARG A 458 60.84 -81.59 -30.83
N LEU A 459 61.67 -82.40 -30.15
CA LEU A 459 61.69 -82.52 -28.70
C LEU A 459 62.14 -81.21 -28.03
N SER A 460 63.16 -80.52 -28.54
CA SER A 460 63.53 -79.17 -28.06
C SER A 460 62.50 -78.08 -28.42
N GLY A 461 61.61 -78.35 -29.37
CA GLY A 461 60.40 -77.54 -29.58
C GLY A 461 59.36 -77.83 -28.49
N MET A 462 59.13 -79.11 -28.21
CA MET A 462 58.21 -79.57 -27.17
C MET A 462 58.60 -79.08 -25.78
N GLU A 463 59.90 -79.05 -25.45
CA GLU A 463 60.40 -78.50 -24.17
C GLU A 463 60.02 -77.02 -23.99
N ARG A 464 60.00 -76.24 -25.08
CA ARG A 464 59.56 -74.84 -25.06
C ARG A 464 58.04 -74.73 -24.93
N ASP A 465 57.30 -75.57 -25.65
CA ASP A 465 55.84 -75.61 -25.56
C ASP A 465 55.38 -76.04 -24.16
N LEU A 466 56.03 -77.03 -23.55
CA LEU A 466 55.77 -77.46 -22.18
C LEU A 466 56.07 -76.35 -21.17
N ALA A 467 57.16 -75.59 -21.35
CA ALA A 467 57.45 -74.44 -20.49
C ALA A 467 56.36 -73.36 -20.59
N ALA A 468 55.79 -73.14 -21.78
CA ALA A 468 54.69 -72.20 -21.97
C ALA A 468 53.37 -72.71 -21.36
N ILE A 469 53.07 -74.01 -21.48
CA ILE A 469 51.94 -74.65 -20.81
C ILE A 469 52.07 -74.54 -19.30
N CYS A 470 53.24 -74.83 -18.73
CA CYS A 470 53.47 -74.69 -17.29
C CYS A 470 53.24 -73.24 -16.81
N SER A 471 53.74 -72.25 -17.54
CA SER A 471 53.48 -70.84 -17.20
C SER A 471 51.99 -70.49 -17.27
N GLN A 472 51.23 -71.07 -18.20
CA GLN A 472 49.79 -70.84 -18.29
C GLN A 472 49.03 -71.52 -17.15
N ILE A 473 49.44 -72.73 -16.76
CA ILE A 473 48.88 -73.41 -15.58
C ILE A 473 49.19 -72.62 -14.30
N ASP A 474 50.41 -72.12 -14.13
CA ASP A 474 50.77 -71.28 -12.98
C ASP A 474 49.90 -70.00 -12.94
N ASN A 475 49.60 -69.39 -14.10
CA ASN A 475 48.71 -68.24 -14.16
C ASN A 475 47.28 -68.62 -13.77
N LEU A 476 46.76 -69.74 -14.29
CA LEU A 476 45.43 -70.24 -13.94
C LEU A 476 45.33 -70.62 -12.46
N GLU A 477 46.34 -71.23 -11.86
CA GLU A 477 46.36 -71.51 -10.41
C GLU A 477 46.31 -70.23 -9.58
N ASN A 478 47.06 -69.19 -10.00
CA ASN A 478 47.02 -67.90 -9.32
C ASN A 478 45.67 -67.18 -9.51
N GLU A 479 44.99 -67.39 -10.62
CA GLU A 479 43.67 -66.84 -10.90
C GLU A 479 42.57 -67.60 -10.13
N ALA A 480 42.64 -68.93 -10.11
CA ALA A 480 41.79 -69.80 -9.29
C ALA A 480 41.84 -69.38 -7.82
N GLN A 481 43.04 -69.20 -7.25
CA GLN A 481 43.20 -68.79 -5.85
C GLN A 481 42.56 -67.42 -5.57
N LYS A 482 42.67 -66.48 -6.51
CA LYS A 482 42.04 -65.16 -6.38
C LYS A 482 40.52 -65.24 -6.43
N ILE A 483 39.98 -66.10 -7.30
CA ILE A 483 38.54 -66.30 -7.44
C ILE A 483 38.00 -67.02 -6.20
N GLU A 484 38.66 -68.06 -5.70
CA GLU A 484 38.31 -68.75 -4.44
C GLU A 484 38.28 -67.80 -3.25
N ASP A 485 39.28 -66.91 -3.13
CA ASP A 485 39.35 -65.92 -2.04
C ASP A 485 38.21 -64.89 -2.10
N GLN A 486 37.70 -64.60 -3.30
CA GLN A 486 36.65 -63.61 -3.55
C GLN A 486 35.24 -64.24 -3.53
N HIS A 487 35.12 -65.52 -3.90
CA HIS A 487 33.85 -66.23 -4.10
C HIS A 487 33.90 -67.65 -3.50
N PRO A 488 33.81 -67.80 -2.17
CA PRO A 488 33.96 -69.08 -1.49
C PRO A 488 32.84 -70.09 -1.75
N GLU A 489 31.72 -69.64 -2.34
CA GLU A 489 30.56 -70.47 -2.69
C GLU A 489 30.68 -71.14 -4.07
N GLU A 490 31.61 -70.70 -4.93
CA GLU A 490 31.93 -71.32 -6.22
C GLU A 490 33.26 -72.10 -6.19
N ALA A 491 33.95 -72.09 -5.04
CA ALA A 491 35.23 -72.77 -4.83
C ALA A 491 35.18 -74.30 -4.90
N GLU A 492 34.00 -74.93 -4.85
CA GLU A 492 33.86 -76.39 -5.10
C GLU A 492 33.87 -76.74 -6.60
N GLU A 493 33.61 -75.79 -7.50
CA GLU A 493 33.53 -75.99 -8.97
C GLU A 493 34.79 -75.55 -9.74
N ILE A 494 35.65 -74.72 -9.12
CA ILE A 494 36.97 -74.26 -9.59
C ILE A 494 38.03 -75.33 -9.32
#